data_AF-A0A2E0NDZ1-F1
#
_entry.id   AF-A0A2E0NDZ1-F1
#
_cell.length_a   1.000
_cell.length_b   1.000
_cell.length_c   1.000
_cell.angle_alpha   90.00
_cell.angle_beta   90.00
_cell.angle_gamma   90.00
#
_symmetry.space_group_name_H-M   'P 1'
#
loop_
_entity.id
_entity.type
_entity.pdbx_description
1 polymer ?
#
loop_
_entity_poly.entity_id
_entity_poly.type
_entity_poly.pdbx_seq_one_letter_code
_entity_poly.pdbx_strand_id
1 'polypeptide(L)'
;MINLMKKTMLAGVGLAVVTKEKIFESINELVDKGKLTTDEANALSEKIVEEGRVETEKAKTEAGKLLNELLHRANVVTKDQYDELATRVTELEGRLHKEFPNID
;
A
#
# COMPACT_ATOMS: atom_id res chain seq x y z
N MET A 1 16.68 8.42 -3.42
CA MET A 1 16.30 8.35 -1.99
C MET A 1 15.16 7.37 -1.72
N ILE A 2 14.03 7.43 -2.44
CA ILE A 2 12.87 6.52 -2.25
C ILE A 2 13.25 5.02 -2.36
N ASN A 3 14.06 4.65 -3.35
CA ASN A 3 14.51 3.25 -3.53
C ASN A 3 15.39 2.75 -2.38
N LEU A 4 16.16 3.63 -1.74
CA LEU A 4 16.98 3.27 -0.59
C LEU A 4 16.07 3.03 0.62
N MET A 5 15.15 3.94 0.93
CA MET A 5 14.18 3.75 2.02
C MET A 5 13.33 2.49 1.84
N LYS A 6 12.83 2.20 0.63
CA LYS A 6 12.11 0.94 0.36
C LYS A 6 12.97 -0.28 0.67
N LYS A 7 14.24 -0.27 0.24
CA LYS A 7 15.19 -1.36 0.53
C LYS A 7 15.49 -1.49 2.02
N THR A 8 15.69 -0.39 2.75
CA THR A 8 15.96 -0.43 4.20
C THR A 8 14.73 -0.89 4.98
N MET A 9 13.53 -0.48 4.56
CA MET A 9 12.27 -0.89 5.16
C MET A 9 12.03 -2.39 4.94
N LEU A 10 12.28 -2.90 3.74
CA LEU A 10 12.25 -4.35 3.43
C LEU A 10 13.29 -5.14 4.25
N ALA A 11 14.50 -4.59 4.43
CA ALA A 11 15.52 -5.21 5.27
C ALA A 11 15.12 -5.23 6.76
N GLY A 12 14.39 -4.21 7.22
CA GLY A 12 13.87 -4.10 8.59
C GLY A 12 12.75 -5.08 8.93
N VAL A 13 12.07 -5.66 7.93
CA VAL A 13 11.03 -6.71 8.14
C VAL A 13 11.64 -8.08 8.46
N GLY A 14 12.94 -8.26 8.24
CA GLY A 14 13.66 -9.49 8.61
C GLY A 14 13.83 -10.48 7.45
N LEU A 15 15.07 -10.53 6.98
CA LEU A 15 15.84 -11.70 6.55
C LEU A 15 15.52 -12.53 5.28
N ALA A 16 14.46 -12.31 4.51
CA ALA A 16 14.41 -12.89 3.16
C ALA A 16 13.60 -12.03 2.18
N VAL A 17 14.28 -11.22 1.37
CA VAL A 17 13.66 -10.64 0.19
C VAL A 17 13.52 -11.76 -0.84
N VAL A 18 12.43 -12.51 -0.76
CA VAL A 18 12.06 -13.47 -1.80
C VAL A 18 11.57 -12.66 -3.00
N THR A 19 12.41 -12.53 -4.02
CA THR A 19 12.05 -11.84 -5.25
C THR A 19 11.33 -12.78 -6.21
N LYS A 20 10.56 -12.19 -7.12
CA LYS A 20 9.91 -12.91 -8.22
C LYS A 20 10.93 -13.77 -8.96
N GLU A 21 12.08 -13.20 -9.31
CA GLU A 21 13.15 -13.88 -10.03
C GLU A 21 13.65 -15.12 -9.28
N LYS A 22 13.81 -15.05 -7.96
CA LYS A 22 14.30 -16.19 -7.16
C LYS A 22 13.29 -17.34 -7.10
N ILE A 23 11.99 -17.01 -7.11
CA ILE A 23 10.93 -18.02 -7.16
C ILE A 23 10.93 -18.74 -8.51
N PHE A 24 11.00 -17.99 -9.61
CA PHE A 24 11.01 -18.57 -10.97
C PHE A 24 12.25 -19.44 -11.21
N GLU A 25 13.43 -18.99 -10.76
CA GLU A 25 14.66 -19.79 -10.81
C GLU A 25 14.50 -21.11 -10.05
N SER A 26 13.89 -21.09 -8.86
CA SER A 26 13.67 -22.29 -8.05
C SER A 26 12.68 -23.27 -8.70
N ILE A 27 11.65 -22.76 -9.37
CA ILE A 27 10.68 -23.59 -10.11
C ILE A 27 11.37 -24.23 -11.32
N ASN A 28 12.17 -23.47 -12.07
CA ASN A 28 12.92 -24.00 -13.22
C ASN A 28 13.93 -25.07 -12.80
N GLU A 29 14.65 -24.88 -11.68
CA GLU A 29 15.54 -25.92 -11.15
C GLU A 29 14.82 -27.24 -10.85
N LEU A 30 13.54 -27.19 -10.46
CA LEU A 30 12.76 -28.40 -10.20
C LEU A 30 12.35 -29.10 -11.50
N VAL A 31 12.12 -28.33 -12.58
CA VAL A 31 11.91 -28.87 -13.92
C VAL A 31 13.19 -29.52 -14.45
N ASP A 32 14.33 -28.85 -14.33
CA ASP A 32 15.63 -29.36 -14.78
C ASP A 32 16.05 -30.65 -14.05
N LYS A 33 15.67 -30.77 -12.77
CA LYS A 33 15.89 -31.98 -11.95
C LYS A 33 14.87 -33.09 -12.26
N GLY A 34 13.94 -32.88 -13.20
CA GLY A 34 12.88 -33.83 -13.57
C GLY A 34 11.83 -34.04 -12.47
N LYS A 35 11.77 -33.15 -11.48
CA LYS A 35 10.83 -33.23 -10.35
C LYS A 35 9.48 -32.57 -10.65
N LEU A 36 9.42 -31.75 -11.69
CA LEU A 36 8.24 -31.06 -12.18
C LEU A 36 8.22 -31.15 -13.70
N THR A 37 7.05 -31.40 -14.26
CA THR A 37 6.84 -31.23 -15.70
C THR A 37 6.70 -29.74 -16.03
N THR A 38 6.91 -29.38 -17.30
CA THR A 38 6.76 -28.01 -17.79
C THR A 38 5.34 -27.47 -17.53
N ASP A 39 4.32 -28.33 -17.68
CA ASP A 39 2.93 -27.96 -17.46
C ASP A 39 2.62 -27.68 -15.99
N GLU A 40 3.15 -28.49 -15.07
CA GLU A 40 3.00 -28.27 -13.63
C GLU A 40 3.75 -27.01 -13.17
N ALA A 41 4.92 -26.71 -13.74
CA ALA A 41 5.67 -25.50 -13.46
C ALA A 41 4.94 -24.23 -13.92
N ASN A 42 4.27 -24.29 -15.08
CA ASN A 42 3.42 -23.20 -15.57
C ASN A 42 2.22 -22.97 -14.63
N ALA A 43 1.52 -24.04 -14.24
CA ALA A 43 0.38 -23.95 -13.33
C ALA A 43 0.76 -23.41 -11.95
N LEU A 44 1.92 -23.84 -11.42
CA LEU A 44 2.45 -23.35 -10.15
C LEU A 44 2.82 -21.87 -10.22
N SER A 45 3.44 -21.45 -11.32
CA SER A 45 3.81 -20.05 -11.56
C SER A 45 2.57 -19.15 -11.60
N GLU A 46 1.53 -19.56 -12.32
CA GLU A 46 0.27 -18.83 -12.40
C GLU A 46 -0.40 -18.70 -11.03
N LYS A 47 -0.44 -19.79 -10.28
CA LYS A 47 -0.98 -19.81 -8.92
C LYS A 47 -0.24 -18.85 -7.99
N ILE A 48 1.09 -18.85 -8.02
CA ILE A 48 1.91 -17.94 -7.19
C ILE A 48 1.65 -16.47 -7.56
N VAL A 49 1.48 -16.17 -8.85
CA VAL A 49 1.17 -14.80 -9.29
C VAL A 49 -0.19 -14.36 -8.77
N GLU A 50 -1.23 -15.20 -8.88
CA GLU A 50 -2.57 -14.83 -8.43
C GLU A 50 -2.66 -14.74 -6.90
N GLU A 51 -2.13 -15.72 -6.17
CA GLU A 51 -2.06 -15.67 -4.70
C GLU A 51 -1.25 -14.46 -4.22
N GLY A 52 -0.11 -14.20 -4.86
CA GLY A 52 0.71 -13.03 -4.58
C GLY A 52 -0.03 -11.71 -4.80
N ARG A 53 -0.87 -11.62 -5.84
CA ARG A 53 -1.69 -10.44 -6.10
C ARG A 53 -2.73 -10.23 -5.01
N VAL A 54 -3.46 -11.28 -4.63
CA VAL A 54 -4.48 -11.22 -3.57
C VAL A 54 -3.87 -10.82 -2.22
N GLU A 55 -2.76 -11.43 -1.84
CA GLU A 55 -2.10 -11.10 -0.57
C GLU A 55 -1.45 -9.72 -0.58
N THR A 56 -0.93 -9.27 -1.72
CA THR A 56 -0.41 -7.89 -1.84
C THR A 56 -1.52 -6.85 -1.62
N GLU A 57 -2.71 -7.06 -2.15
CA GLU A 57 -3.83 -6.12 -1.96
C GLU A 57 -4.34 -6.10 -0.51
N LYS A 58 -4.41 -7.26 0.16
CA LYS A 58 -4.70 -7.31 1.60
C LYS A 58 -3.63 -6.60 2.41
N ALA A 59 -2.35 -6.88 2.14
CA ALA A 59 -1.22 -6.26 2.83
C ALA A 59 -1.21 -4.75 2.67
N LYS A 60 -1.51 -4.22 1.46
CA LYS A 60 -1.66 -2.78 1.22
C LYS A 60 -2.78 -2.18 2.06
N THR A 61 -3.92 -2.86 2.14
CA THR A 61 -5.08 -2.38 2.90
C THR A 61 -4.76 -2.31 4.39
N GLU A 62 -4.19 -3.37 4.96
CA GLU A 62 -3.80 -3.41 6.37
C GLU A 62 -2.66 -2.43 6.69
N ALA A 63 -1.66 -2.31 5.82
CA ALA A 63 -0.61 -1.31 5.95
C ALA A 63 -1.16 0.13 5.90
N GLY A 64 -2.14 0.38 5.03
CA GLY A 64 -2.84 1.66 4.94
C GLY A 64 -3.58 2.02 6.23
N LYS A 65 -4.30 1.04 6.81
CA LYS A 65 -4.97 1.21 8.12
C LYS A 65 -3.97 1.51 9.23
N LEU A 66 -2.91 0.71 9.34
CA LEU A 66 -1.87 0.91 10.35
C LEU A 66 -1.22 2.28 10.22
N LEU A 67 -0.88 2.70 9.00
CA LEU A 67 -0.30 4.02 8.76
C LEU A 67 -1.26 5.13 9.17
N ASN A 68 -2.55 5.00 8.83
CA ASN A 68 -3.57 5.96 9.19
C ASN A 68 -3.76 6.06 10.72
N GLU A 69 -3.77 4.92 11.42
CA GLU A 69 -3.82 4.88 12.89
C GLU A 69 -2.59 5.56 13.53
N LEU A 70 -1.39 5.33 12.98
CA LEU A 70 -0.18 5.98 13.46
C LEU A 70 -0.21 7.51 13.25
N LEU A 71 -0.71 7.97 12.11
CA LEU A 71 -0.88 9.40 11.83
C LEU A 71 -1.89 10.04 12.78
N HIS A 72 -3.02 9.37 13.04
CA HIS A 72 -4.00 9.81 14.03
C HIS A 72 -3.38 9.90 15.43
N ARG A 73 -2.62 8.89 15.86
CA ARG A 73 -1.92 8.91 17.16
C ARG A 73 -0.88 10.02 17.27
N ALA A 74 -0.27 10.40 16.15
CA ALA A 74 0.69 11.50 16.08
C ALA A 74 0.01 12.89 15.98
N ASN A 75 -1.33 12.96 16.06
CA ASN A 75 -2.13 14.17 15.83
C ASN A 75 -1.88 14.82 14.46
N VAL A 76 -1.54 14.00 13.45
CA VAL A 76 -1.35 14.45 12.07
C VAL A 76 -2.67 14.31 11.33
N VAL A 77 -3.21 15.44 10.86
CA VAL A 77 -4.46 15.49 10.10
C VAL A 77 -4.22 15.01 8.67
N THR A 78 -5.10 14.15 8.15
CA THR A 78 -5.03 13.73 6.74
C THR A 78 -5.51 14.86 5.82
N LYS A 79 -5.12 14.82 4.54
CA LYS A 79 -5.56 15.83 3.57
C LYS A 79 -7.09 15.89 3.47
N ASP A 80 -7.75 14.74 3.43
CA ASP A 80 -9.20 14.65 3.31
C ASP A 80 -9.90 15.31 4.51
N GLN A 81 -9.40 15.10 5.73
CA GLN A 81 -9.91 15.73 6.93
C GLN A 81 -9.73 17.26 6.92
N TYR A 82 -8.59 17.73 6.38
CA TYR A 82 -8.34 19.16 6.19
C TYR A 82 -9.30 19.77 5.17
N ASP A 83 -9.50 19.13 4.02
CA ASP A 83 -10.37 19.63 2.95
C ASP A 83 -11.85 19.67 3.40
N GLU A 84 -12.29 18.67 4.18
CA GLU A 84 -13.62 18.67 4.82
C GLU A 84 -13.78 19.85 5.78
N LEU A 85 -12.78 20.10 6.63
CA LEU A 85 -12.80 21.22 7.57
C LEU A 85 -12.79 22.57 6.82
N ALA A 86 -11.95 22.72 5.81
CA ALA A 86 -11.87 23.93 5.00
C ALA A 86 -13.19 24.26 4.29
N THR A 87 -13.88 23.23 3.77
CA THR A 87 -15.21 23.37 3.15
C THR A 87 -16.23 23.87 4.18
N ARG A 88 -16.28 23.24 5.36
CA ARG A 88 -17.18 23.65 6.45
C ARG A 88 -16.90 25.07 6.92
N VAL A 89 -15.64 25.48 7.01
CA VAL A 89 -15.25 26.86 7.36
C VAL A 89 -15.75 27.82 6.29
N THR A 90 -15.53 27.51 5.01
CA THR A 90 -15.98 28.37 3.89
C THR A 90 -17.50 28.55 3.89
N GLU A 91 -18.26 27.48 4.14
CA GLU A 91 -19.73 27.56 4.26
C GLU A 91 -20.18 28.42 5.44
N LEU A 92 -19.53 28.29 6.60
CA LEU A 92 -19.83 29.08 7.78
C LEU A 92 -19.50 30.56 7.57
N GLU A 93 -18.36 30.86 6.95
CA GLU A 93 -17.97 32.22 6.56
C GLU A 93 -18.99 32.83 5.60
N GLY A 94 -19.42 32.06 4.59
CA GLY A 94 -20.45 32.50 3.65
C GLY A 94 -21.83 32.74 4.30
N ARG A 95 -22.21 31.95 5.31
CA ARG A 95 -23.44 32.18 6.09
C ARG A 95 -23.32 33.40 6.99
N LEU A 96 -22.19 33.56 7.67
CA LEU A 96 -21.93 34.70 8.54
C LEU A 96 -21.97 36.01 7.74
N HIS A 97 -21.37 36.04 6.54
CA HIS A 97 -21.40 37.21 5.66
C HIS A 97 -22.82 37.57 5.18
N LYS A 98 -23.74 36.60 5.10
CA LYS A 98 -25.16 36.86 4.77
C LYS A 98 -25.94 37.42 5.95
N GLU A 99 -25.68 36.95 7.17
CA GLU A 99 -26.35 37.43 8.40
C GLU A 99 -25.80 38.77 8.88
N PHE A 100 -24.51 38.99 8.73
CA PHE A 100 -23.81 40.23 9.07
C PHE A 100 -23.01 40.67 7.85
N PRO A 101 -23.65 41.25 6.83
CA PRO A 101 -22.92 41.85 5.73
C PRO A 101 -22.02 42.93 6.34
N ASN A 102 -20.70 42.81 6.14
CA ASN A 102 -19.80 43.89 6.49
C ASN A 102 -20.23 45.11 5.68
N ILE A 103 -20.86 46.06 6.37
CA ILE A 103 -21.11 47.39 5.84
C ILE A 103 -19.76 48.09 5.99
N ASP A 104 -19.05 48.26 4.88
CA ASP A 104 -17.95 49.23 4.79
C ASP A 104 -18.43 50.63 5.19
#